data_AF-A0A1H0CDX3-F1
#
_entry.id   AF-A0A1H0CDX3-F1
#
_cell.length_a   1.000
_cell.length_b   1.000
_cell.length_c   1.000
_cell.angle_alpha   90.00
_cell.angle_beta   90.00
_cell.angle_gamma   90.00
#
_symmetry.space_group_name_H-M   'P 1'
#
loop_
_entity.id
_entity.type
_entity.pdbx_description
1 polymer ?
#
loop_
_entity_poly.entity_id
_entity_poly.type
_entity_poly.pdbx_seq_one_letter_code
_entity_poly.pdbx_strand_id
1 'polypeptide(L)'
;MSLYSKAYAYVLKKNFMLLIIAITLLILTFGYWIGIPYFVAGNMLFELNAPVLIQSFCISISAGLFFSLFFIPINLKVEKMVGEKKQQSTSQSFTRLQVAFVLISAIIFYIIFSLIFWTQGVSL
;
A
#
# COMPACT_ATOMS: atom_id res chain seq x y z
N MET A 1 16.42 -4.99 -11.38
CA MET A 1 15.05 -5.54 -11.37
C MET A 1 15.00 -7.07 -11.25
N SER A 2 15.79 -7.84 -12.01
CA SER A 2 15.72 -9.32 -11.99
C SER A 2 15.96 -9.96 -10.62
N LEU A 3 16.86 -9.40 -9.79
CA LEU A 3 17.15 -9.92 -8.45
C LEU A 3 15.93 -9.83 -7.51
N TYR A 4 15.27 -8.67 -7.48
CA TYR A 4 14.08 -8.44 -6.65
C TYR A 4 12.92 -9.33 -7.07
N SER A 5 12.65 -9.42 -8.38
CA SER A 5 11.62 -10.32 -8.92
C SER A 5 11.89 -11.79 -8.55
N LYS A 6 13.14 -12.26 -8.71
CA LYS A 6 13.53 -13.62 -8.30
C LYS A 6 13.39 -13.85 -6.79
N ALA A 7 13.75 -12.85 -5.99
CA ALA A 7 13.61 -12.91 -4.53
C ALA A 7 12.14 -12.98 -4.10
N TYR A 8 11.27 -12.14 -4.68
CA TYR A 8 9.82 -12.21 -4.45
C TYR A 8 9.24 -13.55 -4.84
N ALA A 9 9.54 -14.06 -6.05
CA ALA A 9 9.06 -15.35 -6.50
C ALA A 9 9.48 -16.49 -5.56
N TYR A 10 10.74 -16.46 -5.10
CA TYR A 10 11.25 -17.42 -4.12
C TYR A 10 10.53 -17.31 -2.77
N VAL A 11 10.40 -16.09 -2.22
CA VAL A 11 9.77 -15.86 -0.92
C VAL A 11 8.29 -16.24 -0.95
N LEU A 12 7.55 -15.88 -2.00
CA LEU A 12 6.14 -16.22 -2.15
C LEU A 12 5.94 -17.74 -2.33
N LYS A 13 6.79 -18.41 -3.12
CA LYS A 13 6.73 -19.88 -3.26
C LYS A 13 7.03 -20.60 -1.96
N LYS A 14 8.06 -20.16 -1.23
CA LYS A 14 8.50 -20.79 0.03
C LYS A 14 7.61 -20.45 1.22
N ASN A 15 6.97 -19.28 1.20
CA ASN A 15 6.17 -18.76 2.31
C ASN A 15 4.75 -18.42 1.84
N PHE A 16 4.16 -19.29 1.04
CA PHE A 16 2.83 -19.09 0.46
C PHE A 16 1.76 -18.80 1.52
N MET A 17 1.88 -19.40 2.71
CA MET A 17 1.02 -19.12 3.85
C MET A 17 1.00 -17.64 4.27
N LEU A 18 2.13 -16.91 4.15
CA LEU A 18 2.14 -15.47 4.44
C LEU A 18 1.28 -14.67 3.45
N LEU A 19 1.27 -15.08 2.18
CA LEU A 19 0.42 -14.46 1.17
C LEU A 19 -1.06 -14.70 1.48
N ILE A 20 -1.42 -15.95 1.85
CA ILE A 20 -2.79 -16.27 2.27
C ILE A 20 -3.20 -15.40 3.45
N ILE A 21 -2.38 -15.33 4.50
CA ILE A 21 -2.67 -14.50 5.69
C ILE A 21 -2.84 -13.03 5.30
N ALA A 22 -1.96 -12.48 4.47
CA ALA A 22 -2.06 -11.10 4.03
C ALA A 22 -3.37 -10.83 3.28
N ILE A 23 -3.76 -11.72 2.36
CA ILE A 23 -5.01 -11.61 1.60
C ILE A 23 -6.23 -11.76 2.53
N THR A 24 -6.23 -12.75 3.42
CA THR A 24 -7.32 -12.94 4.39
C THR A 24 -7.48 -11.71 5.28
N LEU A 25 -6.38 -11.18 5.82
CA LEU A 25 -6.41 -9.96 6.63
C LEU A 25 -6.90 -8.76 5.82
N LEU A 26 -6.44 -8.58 4.58
CA LEU A 26 -6.90 -7.50 3.71
C LEU A 26 -8.42 -7.53 3.51
N ILE A 27 -9.01 -8.70 3.31
CA ILE A 27 -10.47 -8.85 3.15
C ILE A 27 -11.18 -8.58 4.47
N LEU A 28 -10.76 -9.24 5.56
CA LEU A 28 -11.42 -9.14 6.86
C LEU A 28 -11.32 -7.74 7.48
N THR A 29 -10.29 -6.99 7.13
CA THR A 29 -10.03 -5.64 7.66
C THR A 29 -10.23 -4.54 6.63
N PHE A 30 -10.97 -4.80 5.54
CA PHE A 30 -11.26 -3.80 4.50
C PHE A 30 -11.75 -2.46 5.05
N GLY A 31 -12.66 -2.49 6.03
CA GLY A 31 -13.15 -1.29 6.69
C GLY A 31 -12.07 -0.51 7.45
N TYR A 32 -10.99 -1.16 7.88
CA TYR A 32 -9.87 -0.49 8.54
C TYR A 32 -9.01 0.27 7.54
N TRP A 33 -8.53 -0.40 6.49
CA TRP A 33 -7.54 0.21 5.59
C TRP A 33 -8.13 1.08 4.46
N ILE A 34 -9.42 0.96 4.16
CA ILE A 34 -10.15 1.93 3.31
C ILE A 34 -11.06 2.85 4.12
N GLY A 35 -11.81 2.28 5.08
CA GLY A 35 -12.82 3.06 5.81
C GLY A 35 -12.18 4.14 6.68
N ILE A 36 -11.11 3.85 7.42
CA ILE A 36 -10.45 4.87 8.25
C ILE A 36 -9.91 6.02 7.38
N PRO A 37 -9.12 5.78 6.30
CA PRO A 37 -8.73 6.86 5.40
C PRO A 37 -9.90 7.68 4.87
N TYR A 38 -10.95 7.02 4.40
CA TYR A 38 -12.08 7.72 3.79
C TYR A 38 -12.87 8.55 4.82
N PHE A 39 -13.22 7.98 5.98
CA PHE A 39 -14.02 8.68 6.98
C PHE A 39 -13.21 9.66 7.82
N VAL A 40 -12.02 9.29 8.29
CA VAL A 40 -11.23 10.14 9.18
C VAL A 40 -10.51 11.23 8.40
N ALA A 41 -9.67 10.85 7.42
CA ALA A 41 -8.94 11.83 6.64
C ALA A 41 -9.87 12.62 5.72
N GLY A 42 -10.89 11.97 5.14
CA GLY A 42 -11.89 12.66 4.32
C GLY A 42 -12.69 13.69 5.11
N ASN A 43 -13.26 13.35 6.27
CA ASN A 43 -14.01 14.33 7.08
C ASN A 43 -13.12 15.47 7.56
N MET A 44 -11.91 15.16 8.03
CA MET A 44 -10.96 16.20 8.46
C MET A 44 -10.65 17.19 7.33
N LEU A 45 -10.45 16.70 6.11
CA LEU A 45 -10.16 17.57 4.96
C LEU A 45 -11.41 18.30 4.45
N PHE A 46 -12.59 17.70 4.59
CA PHE A 46 -13.88 18.35 4.29
C PHE A 46 -14.12 19.53 5.23
N GLU A 47 -13.90 19.37 6.55
CA GLU A 47 -14.02 20.45 7.53
C GLU A 47 -13.04 21.60 7.26
N LEU A 48 -11.88 21.30 6.68
CA LEU A 48 -10.89 22.28 6.24
C LEU A 48 -11.23 22.94 4.88
N ASN A 49 -12.38 22.61 4.28
CA ASN A 49 -12.78 23.04 2.94
C ASN A 49 -11.70 22.74 1.87
N ALA A 50 -10.98 21.63 2.02
CA ALA A 50 -9.96 21.24 1.06
C ALA A 50 -10.62 20.84 -0.28
N PRO A 51 -10.03 21.20 -1.43
CA PRO A 51 -10.50 20.77 -2.75
C PRO A 51 -10.60 19.23 -2.86
N VAL A 52 -11.57 18.73 -3.62
CA VAL A 52 -11.83 17.29 -3.83
C VAL A 52 -10.57 16.54 -4.31
N LEU A 53 -9.76 17.19 -5.15
CA LEU A 53 -8.47 16.66 -5.61
C LEU A 53 -7.49 16.41 -4.44
N ILE A 54 -7.37 17.37 -3.52
CA ILE A 54 -6.51 17.24 -2.33
C ILE A 54 -7.05 16.16 -1.40
N GLN A 55 -8.38 16.11 -1.19
CA GLN A 55 -9.03 15.06 -0.41
C GLN A 55 -8.71 13.68 -0.97
N SER A 56 -8.95 13.47 -2.27
CA SER A 56 -8.69 12.21 -2.96
C SER A 56 -7.23 11.79 -2.84
N PHE A 57 -6.30 12.71 -3.08
CA PHE A 57 -4.86 12.44 -2.96
C PHE A 57 -4.46 12.00 -1.54
N CYS A 58 -4.90 12.73 -0.51
CA CYS A 58 -4.59 12.40 0.88
C CYS A 58 -5.22 11.08 1.33
N ILE A 59 -6.48 10.83 0.98
CA ILE A 59 -7.15 9.56 1.26
C ILE A 59 -6.41 8.41 0.59
N SER A 60 -5.98 8.57 -0.67
CA SER A 60 -5.22 7.55 -1.40
C SER A 60 -3.87 7.24 -0.76
N ILE A 61 -3.12 8.25 -0.30
CA ILE A 61 -1.86 8.03 0.42
C ILE A 61 -2.12 7.28 1.73
N SER A 62 -3.13 7.70 2.49
CA SER A 62 -3.46 7.05 3.76
C SER A 62 -3.92 5.60 3.57
N ALA A 63 -4.74 5.33 2.56
CA ALA A 63 -5.17 3.98 2.20
C ALA A 63 -3.98 3.13 1.72
N GLY A 64 -3.10 3.69 0.87
CA GLY A 64 -1.87 3.03 0.44
C GLY A 64 -0.95 2.68 1.60
N LEU A 65 -0.84 3.57 2.58
CA LEU A 65 -0.08 3.33 3.81
C LEU A 65 -0.63 2.13 4.59
N PHE A 66 -1.91 2.13 4.94
CA PHE A 66 -2.51 1.01 5.69
C PHE A 66 -2.50 -0.30 4.89
N PHE A 67 -2.80 -0.25 3.59
CA PHE A 67 -2.75 -1.41 2.70
C PHE A 67 -1.34 -2.03 2.64
N SER A 68 -0.30 -1.20 2.60
CA SER A 68 1.09 -1.69 2.55
C SER A 68 1.51 -2.47 3.81
N LEU A 69 0.86 -2.23 4.96
CA LEU A 69 1.22 -2.86 6.24
C LEU A 69 1.04 -4.38 6.20
N PHE A 70 0.03 -4.86 5.47
CA PHE A 70 -0.24 -6.30 5.33
C PHE A 70 0.89 -7.06 4.61
N PHE A 71 1.71 -6.35 3.84
CA PHE A 71 2.83 -6.93 3.09
C PHE A 71 4.18 -6.83 3.82
N ILE A 72 4.24 -6.21 5.01
CA ILE A 72 5.48 -6.07 5.80
C ILE A 72 6.20 -7.41 5.99
N PRO A 73 5.54 -8.52 6.42
CA PRO A 73 6.25 -9.79 6.65
C PRO A 73 6.89 -10.36 5.38
N ILE A 74 6.26 -10.15 4.23
CA ILE A 74 6.76 -10.60 2.93
C ILE A 74 7.95 -9.71 2.51
N ASN A 75 7.79 -8.38 2.59
CA ASN A 75 8.81 -7.41 2.23
C ASN A 75 10.07 -7.55 3.09
N LEU A 76 9.93 -7.82 4.38
CA LEU A 76 11.06 -8.12 5.28
C LEU A 76 11.83 -9.37 4.85
N LYS A 77 11.13 -10.46 4.47
CA LYS A 77 11.79 -11.69 3.99
C LYS A 77 12.52 -11.48 2.67
N VAL A 78 11.93 -10.71 1.75
CA VAL A 78 12.58 -10.34 0.49
C VAL A 78 13.84 -9.53 0.74
N GLU A 79 13.75 -8.52 1.59
CA GLU A 79 14.88 -7.60 1.83
C GLU A 79 15.98 -8.22 2.67
N LYS A 80 15.67 -9.18 3.54
CA LYS A 80 16.71 -9.98 4.18
C LYS A 80 17.51 -10.76 3.14
N MET A 81 16.83 -11.44 2.22
CA MET A 81 17.48 -12.21 1.14
C MET A 81 18.27 -11.32 0.17
N VAL A 82 17.76 -10.13 -0.18
CA VAL A 82 18.44 -9.20 -1.08
C VAL A 82 19.60 -8.49 -0.37
N GLY A 83 19.41 -8.08 0.88
CA GLY A 83 20.43 -7.44 1.72
C GLY A 83 21.64 -8.35 1.96
N GLU A 84 21.41 -9.63 2.24
CA GLU A 84 22.47 -10.65 2.36
C GLU A 84 23.28 -10.76 1.05
N LYS A 85 22.63 -10.72 -0.12
CA LYS A 85 23.31 -10.81 -1.43
C LYS A 85 24.04 -9.53 -1.83
N LYS A 86 23.57 -8.38 -1.38
CA LYS A 86 24.15 -7.07 -1.72
C LYS A 86 25.07 -6.49 -0.65
N GLN A 87 25.24 -7.18 0.49
CA GLN A 87 25.91 -6.67 1.68
C GLN A 87 25.37 -5.29 2.12
N GLN A 88 24.06 -5.10 2.02
CA GLN A 88 23.38 -3.85 2.35
C GLN A 88 22.57 -4.00 3.65
N SER A 89 22.39 -2.88 4.36
CA SER A 89 21.52 -2.82 5.53
C SER A 89 20.09 -3.24 5.17
N THR A 90 19.62 -4.32 5.78
CA THR A 90 18.25 -4.82 5.60
C THR A 90 17.21 -3.76 5.97
N SER A 91 17.48 -2.96 7.00
CA SER A 91 16.55 -1.90 7.44
C SER A 91 16.38 -0.81 6.39
N GLN A 92 17.48 -0.28 5.84
CA GLN A 92 17.40 0.77 4.82
C GLN A 92 16.75 0.29 3.53
N SER A 93 17.09 -0.91 3.07
CA SER A 93 16.50 -1.47 1.85
C SER A 93 15.02 -1.81 2.06
N PHE A 94 14.65 -2.33 3.24
CA PHE A 94 13.25 -2.52 3.62
C PHE A 94 12.44 -1.23 3.59
N THR A 95 12.95 -0.14 4.16
CA THR A 95 12.25 1.15 4.10
C THR A 95 12.03 1.60 2.67
N ARG A 96 13.02 1.45 1.78
CA ARG A 96 12.86 1.80 0.35
C ARG A 96 11.79 0.96 -0.34
N LEU A 97 11.79 -0.35 -0.11
CA LEU A 97 10.78 -1.26 -0.68
C LEU A 97 9.39 -0.98 -0.12
N GLN A 98 9.28 -0.71 1.17
CA GLN A 98 8.01 -0.39 1.82
C GLN A 98 7.44 0.93 1.28
N VAL A 99 8.27 1.96 1.15
CA VAL A 99 7.86 3.24 0.53
C VAL A 99 7.40 3.02 -0.92
N ALA A 100 8.09 2.17 -1.70
CA ALA A 100 7.62 1.83 -3.04
C ALA A 100 6.24 1.16 -3.04
N PHE A 101 5.96 0.26 -2.09
CA PHE A 101 4.64 -0.35 -1.94
C PHE A 101 3.56 0.67 -1.55
N VAL A 102 3.85 1.59 -0.64
CA VAL A 102 2.95 2.69 -0.27
C VAL A 102 2.62 3.55 -1.49
N LEU A 103 3.62 3.95 -2.27
CA LEU A 103 3.41 4.80 -3.44
C LEU A 103 2.63 4.08 -4.55
N ILE A 104 2.97 2.83 -4.85
CA ILE A 104 2.25 2.05 -5.88
C ILE A 104 0.78 1.84 -5.48
N SER A 105 0.53 1.46 -4.23
CA SER A 105 -0.84 1.29 -3.74
C SER A 105 -1.61 2.61 -3.68
N ALA A 106 -0.98 3.71 -3.27
CA ALA A 106 -1.59 5.03 -3.29
C ALA A 106 -1.99 5.45 -4.72
N ILE A 107 -1.14 5.22 -5.72
CA ILE A 107 -1.48 5.48 -7.13
C ILE A 107 -2.69 4.65 -7.57
N ILE A 108 -2.73 3.36 -7.22
CA ILE A 108 -3.86 2.48 -7.53
C ILE A 108 -5.14 3.01 -6.89
N PHE A 109 -5.12 3.38 -5.60
CA PHE A 109 -6.30 3.92 -4.93
C PHE A 109 -6.72 5.28 -5.48
N TYR A 110 -5.77 6.12 -5.85
CA TYR A 110 -6.08 7.41 -6.48
C TYR A 110 -6.83 7.22 -7.80
N ILE A 111 -6.37 6.29 -8.64
CA ILE A 111 -7.06 5.94 -9.89
C ILE A 111 -8.45 5.39 -9.58
N ILE A 112 -8.59 4.47 -8.62
CA ILE A 112 -9.89 3.89 -8.24
C ILE A 112 -10.86 4.98 -7.76
N PHE A 113 -10.46 5.85 -6.84
CA PHE A 113 -11.31 6.92 -6.35
C PHE A 113 -11.65 7.93 -7.45
N SER A 114 -10.69 8.27 -8.30
CA SER A 114 -10.94 9.17 -9.44
C SER A 114 -12.00 8.62 -10.39
N LEU A 115 -11.96 7.30 -10.66
CA LEU A 115 -12.98 6.63 -11.47
C LEU A 115 -14.35 6.62 -10.79
N ILE A 116 -14.40 6.41 -9.47
CA ILE A 116 -15.66 6.44 -8.71
C ILE A 116 -16.26 7.85 -8.70
N PHE A 117 -15.47 8.89 -8.50
CA PHE A 117 -15.96 10.27 -8.54
C PHE A 117 -16.44 10.67 -9.94
N TRP A 118 -15.72 10.24 -10.98
CA TRP A 118 -16.12 10.45 -12.36
C TRP A 118 -17.48 9.81 -12.68
N THR A 119 -17.72 8.56 -12.25
CA THR A 119 -19.02 7.90 -12.50
C THR A 119 -20.17 8.51 -11.72
N GLN A 120 -19.90 9.21 -10.62
CA GLN A 120 -20.90 9.95 -9.83
C GLN A 120 -21.15 11.38 -10.34
N GLY A 121 -20.48 11.81 -11.42
CA GLY A 121 -20.66 13.16 -11.98
C GLY A 121 -20.01 14.27 -11.13
N VAL A 122 -19.12 13.92 -10.20
CA VAL A 122 -18.33 14.88 -9.44
C VAL A 122 -17.08 15.22 -10.25
N SER A 123 -17.00 16.45 -10.75
CA SER A 123 -15.79 16.95 -11.43
C SER A 123 -14.66 17.14 -10.41
N LEU A 124 -13.54 16.43 -10.62
CA LEU A 124 -12.30 16.52 -9.84
C LEU A 124 -11.62 17.90 -9.95
#